data_AF-A0A2V6PCM7-F1
#
_entry.id   AF-A0A2V6PCM7-F1
#
_cell.length_a   1.000
_cell.length_b   1.000
_cell.length_c   1.000
_cell.angle_alpha   90.00
_cell.angle_beta   90.00
_cell.angle_gamma   90.00
#
_symmetry.space_group_name_H-M   'P 1'
#
loop_
_entity.id
_entity.type
_entity.pdbx_description
1 polymer ?
#
loop_
_entity_poly.entity_id
_entity_poly.type
_entity_poly.pdbx_seq_one_letter_code
_entity_poly.pdbx_strand_id
1 'polypeptide(L)'
;MRSQEEYRHAALARQGDPLRGKALFADAQRLACSRCHSEDGKGGMAGPDLFAVGDKFGRREIIEAVLAPSATIAPGYSTTTVETKAGEEYTGILKQVTDGWIELMGADAKPVRIVTAEIRAQHTSEVSLMPDGLEAGLTPAEFTDLIEYLVSLKQPETAAMVEHGMPGVIQPLAKPVGLQRFIPEELKFEHPVWFGPVPGESGVFLVAEHETGKIWRLEEGGTGVPAVTDRRHGSLGFIKSLFLDTGTYQKGTRGLLGMALHPKFRENRRYYFAKHVVEDGKFATIIFEREAAPDFKADSGKPSLRLLKFDEATNVHYGGGLEFGRDGCFYIGMGDSGPQEDPQGHGQNTKLFLGK
;
A
#
# COMPACT_ATOMS: atom_id res chain seq x y z
N MET A 1 -1.63 -27.85 19.35
CA MET A 1 -2.23 -26.79 18.51
C MET A 1 -1.89 -27.12 17.07
N ARG A 2 -2.86 -26.99 16.15
CA ARG A 2 -2.60 -27.10 14.72
C ARG A 2 -1.78 -25.88 14.27
N SER A 3 -0.88 -26.05 13.31
CA SER A 3 -0.10 -24.92 12.78
C SER A 3 -0.91 -24.14 11.75
N GLN A 4 -0.63 -22.85 11.58
CA GLN A 4 -1.23 -22.04 10.51
C GLN A 4 -1.00 -22.64 9.12
N GLU A 5 0.10 -23.38 8.94
CA GLU A 5 0.40 -24.07 7.69
C GLU A 5 -0.62 -25.17 7.36
N GLU A 6 -1.16 -25.87 8.36
CA GLU A 6 -2.23 -26.85 8.13
C GLU A 6 -3.52 -26.19 7.61
N TYR A 7 -3.88 -25.02 8.15
CA TYR A 7 -5.04 -24.25 7.70
C TYR A 7 -4.83 -23.71 6.29
N ARG A 8 -3.65 -23.14 6.01
CA ARG A 8 -3.25 -22.63 4.70
C ARG A 8 -3.32 -23.72 3.64
N HIS A 9 -2.70 -24.88 3.89
CA HIS A 9 -2.70 -26.00 2.97
C HIS A 9 -4.11 -26.52 2.71
N ALA A 10 -4.93 -26.68 3.77
CA ALA A 10 -6.30 -27.13 3.63
C ALA A 10 -7.17 -26.18 2.79
N ALA A 11 -7.08 -24.87 3.02
CA ALA A 11 -7.88 -23.88 2.31
C ALA A 11 -7.46 -23.68 0.84
N LEU A 12 -6.22 -24.01 0.48
CA LEU A 12 -5.73 -24.01 -0.91
C LEU A 12 -6.08 -25.28 -1.67
N ALA A 13 -6.11 -26.43 -1.01
CA ALA A 13 -6.23 -27.74 -1.65
C ALA A 13 -7.68 -28.14 -2.02
N ARG A 14 -8.69 -27.52 -1.40
CA ARG A 14 -10.10 -27.89 -1.58
C ARG A 14 -11.01 -26.66 -1.57
N GLN A 15 -12.18 -26.82 -2.18
CA GLN A 15 -13.29 -25.88 -2.04
C GLN A 15 -14.04 -26.17 -0.74
N GLY A 16 -14.51 -25.10 -0.10
CA GLY A 16 -15.36 -25.16 1.08
C GLY A 16 -16.84 -25.06 0.72
N ASP A 17 -17.68 -24.98 1.75
CA ASP A 17 -19.11 -24.66 1.64
C ASP A 17 -19.34 -23.19 2.04
N PRO A 18 -19.73 -22.30 1.11
CA PRO A 18 -19.91 -20.87 1.40
C PRO A 18 -21.07 -20.59 2.35
N LEU A 19 -22.09 -21.47 2.44
CA LEU A 19 -23.19 -21.30 3.39
C LEU A 19 -22.72 -21.58 4.83
N ARG A 20 -21.90 -22.61 5.03
CA ARG A 20 -21.26 -22.85 6.33
C ARG A 20 -20.26 -21.75 6.67
N GLY A 21 -19.50 -21.28 5.69
CA GLY A 21 -18.60 -20.14 5.85
C GLY A 21 -19.31 -18.86 6.28
N LYS A 22 -20.47 -18.56 5.67
CA LYS A 22 -21.32 -17.44 6.08
C LYS A 22 -21.78 -17.53 7.52
N ALA A 23 -22.20 -18.72 7.96
CA ALA A 23 -22.60 -18.94 9.35
C ALA A 23 -21.44 -18.70 10.33
N LEU A 24 -20.22 -19.12 9.97
CA LEU A 24 -19.01 -18.86 10.75
C LEU A 24 -18.66 -17.37 10.81
N PHE A 25 -18.77 -16.65 9.69
CA PHE A 25 -18.55 -15.20 9.63
C PHE A 25 -19.49 -14.43 10.57
N ALA A 26 -20.77 -14.85 10.62
CA ALA A 26 -21.78 -14.25 11.48
C ALA A 26 -21.71 -14.68 12.96
N ASP A 27 -20.91 -15.70 13.29
CA ASP A 27 -20.79 -16.24 14.65
C ASP A 27 -20.02 -15.26 15.55
N ALA A 28 -20.77 -14.49 16.34
CA ALA A 28 -20.26 -13.49 17.27
C ALA A 28 -19.53 -14.06 18.50
N GLN A 29 -19.52 -15.39 18.69
CA GLN A 29 -18.87 -16.07 19.82
C GLN A 29 -17.55 -16.73 19.41
N ARG A 30 -17.46 -17.26 18.19
CA ARG A 30 -16.25 -17.95 17.70
C ARG A 30 -15.27 -17.01 17.03
N LEU A 31 -15.70 -16.34 15.97
CA LEU A 31 -14.83 -15.54 15.10
C LEU A 31 -15.13 -14.05 15.19
N ALA A 32 -16.41 -13.71 15.38
CA ALA A 32 -16.88 -12.34 15.51
C ALA A 32 -16.47 -11.40 14.35
N CYS A 33 -16.25 -11.94 13.15
CA CYS A 33 -15.90 -11.15 11.96
C CYS A 33 -16.91 -10.03 11.70
N SER A 34 -18.20 -10.35 11.86
CA SER A 34 -19.33 -9.43 11.73
C SER A 34 -19.37 -8.28 12.75
N ARG A 35 -18.53 -8.30 13.81
CA ARG A 35 -18.40 -7.16 14.74
C ARG A 35 -17.54 -6.04 14.20
N CYS A 36 -16.66 -6.35 13.25
CA CYS A 36 -15.71 -5.41 12.68
C CYS A 36 -15.93 -5.20 11.18
N HIS A 37 -16.52 -6.16 10.47
CA HIS A 37 -16.67 -6.11 9.03
C HIS A 37 -18.14 -6.14 8.62
N SER A 38 -18.51 -5.21 7.74
CA SER A 38 -19.75 -5.26 6.98
C SER A 38 -19.60 -6.12 5.73
N GLU A 39 -20.74 -6.57 5.19
CA GLU A 39 -20.84 -7.32 3.94
C GLU A 39 -21.92 -6.75 3.01
N ASP A 40 -22.35 -5.51 3.27
CA ASP A 40 -23.54 -4.89 2.65
C ASP A 40 -23.22 -3.62 1.86
N GLY A 41 -21.93 -3.29 1.71
CA GLY A 41 -21.49 -2.11 0.95
C GLY A 41 -21.49 -0.81 1.75
N LYS A 42 -21.96 -0.81 3.01
CA LYS A 42 -22.09 0.43 3.81
C LYS A 42 -20.84 0.83 4.58
N GLY A 43 -19.86 -0.07 4.74
CA GLY A 43 -18.63 0.24 5.47
C GLY A 43 -18.86 0.75 6.90
N GLY A 44 -18.04 1.71 7.32
CA GLY A 44 -18.18 2.44 8.59
C GLY A 44 -17.71 1.70 9.86
N MET A 45 -17.44 0.40 9.79
CA MET A 45 -17.01 -0.41 10.93
C MET A 45 -15.49 -0.35 11.17
N ALA A 46 -15.01 -0.98 12.25
CA ALA A 46 -13.58 -1.01 12.59
C ALA A 46 -12.73 -1.63 11.46
N GLY A 47 -13.18 -2.70 10.83
CA GLY A 47 -12.57 -3.33 9.66
C GLY A 47 -13.19 -2.87 8.33
N PRO A 48 -12.53 -3.17 7.19
CA PRO A 48 -13.06 -2.85 5.87
C PRO A 48 -14.34 -3.61 5.56
N ASP A 49 -15.22 -2.99 4.76
CA ASP A 49 -16.35 -3.69 4.15
C ASP A 49 -15.84 -4.81 3.23
N LEU A 50 -16.48 -5.97 3.33
CA LEU A 50 -16.09 -7.19 2.62
C LEU A 50 -17.05 -7.54 1.48
N PHE A 51 -18.06 -6.71 1.21
CA PHE A 51 -19.09 -6.94 0.17
C PHE A 51 -18.56 -7.49 -1.16
N ALA A 52 -17.40 -7.01 -1.61
CA ALA A 52 -16.76 -7.43 -2.86
C ALA A 52 -15.29 -7.86 -2.67
N VAL A 53 -14.94 -8.42 -1.50
CA VAL A 53 -13.55 -8.79 -1.20
C VAL A 53 -12.99 -9.84 -2.16
N GLY A 54 -13.84 -10.73 -2.67
CA GLY A 54 -13.49 -11.77 -3.65
C GLY A 54 -13.23 -11.25 -5.07
N ASP A 55 -13.61 -10.02 -5.39
CA ASP A 55 -13.20 -9.34 -6.63
C ASP A 55 -11.84 -8.65 -6.47
N LYS A 56 -11.53 -8.21 -5.24
CA LYS A 56 -10.32 -7.44 -4.93
C LYS A 56 -9.10 -8.32 -4.69
N PHE A 57 -9.29 -9.49 -4.08
CA PHE A 57 -8.19 -10.36 -3.66
C PHE A 57 -8.38 -11.81 -4.10
N GLY A 58 -7.28 -12.46 -4.44
CA GLY A 58 -7.27 -13.89 -4.69
C GLY A 58 -7.41 -14.69 -3.39
N ARG A 59 -7.75 -15.98 -3.53
CA ARG A 59 -7.90 -16.91 -2.40
C ARG A 59 -6.70 -16.91 -1.46
N ARG A 60 -5.48 -16.93 -2.00
CA ARG A 60 -4.24 -16.98 -1.21
C ARG A 60 -4.08 -15.73 -0.36
N GLU A 61 -4.35 -14.57 -0.95
CA GLU A 61 -4.25 -13.27 -0.28
C GLU A 61 -5.30 -13.16 0.85
N ILE A 62 -6.53 -13.65 0.63
CA ILE A 62 -7.57 -13.71 1.67
C ILE A 62 -7.15 -14.66 2.82
N ILE A 63 -6.60 -15.84 2.51
CA ILE A 63 -6.09 -16.78 3.53
C ILE A 63 -5.03 -16.10 4.40
N GLU A 64 -4.07 -15.43 3.78
CA GLU A 64 -2.98 -14.78 4.51
C GLU A 64 -3.49 -13.61 5.37
N ALA A 65 -4.43 -12.82 4.87
CA ALA A 65 -5.04 -11.72 5.63
C ALA A 65 -5.78 -12.19 6.89
N VAL A 66 -6.37 -13.40 6.87
CA VAL A 66 -7.05 -13.97 8.05
C VAL A 66 -6.07 -14.61 9.03
N LEU A 67 -5.05 -15.33 8.54
CA LEU A 67 -4.07 -16.01 9.39
C LEU A 67 -3.03 -15.05 10.01
N ALA A 68 -2.69 -13.98 9.30
CA ALA A 68 -1.66 -13.02 9.70
C ALA A 68 -2.13 -11.57 9.45
N PRO A 69 -3.17 -11.09 10.14
CA PRO A 69 -3.77 -9.78 9.88
C PRO A 69 -2.81 -8.59 10.10
N SER A 70 -1.78 -8.76 10.93
CA SER A 70 -0.74 -7.73 11.13
C SER A 70 0.40 -7.78 10.09
N ALA A 71 0.47 -8.82 9.24
CA ALA A 71 1.51 -8.94 8.22
C ALA A 71 1.33 -7.92 7.08
N THR A 72 0.07 -7.59 6.74
CA THR A 72 -0.26 -6.54 5.78
C THR A 72 -1.57 -5.91 6.18
N ILE A 73 -1.49 -4.71 6.76
CA ILE A 73 -2.67 -3.96 7.17
C ILE A 73 -3.19 -3.15 5.98
N ALA A 74 -4.48 -3.28 5.67
CA ALA A 74 -5.10 -2.52 4.59
C ALA A 74 -4.93 -1.00 4.82
N PRO A 75 -4.60 -0.21 3.78
CA PRO A 75 -4.51 1.24 3.92
C PRO A 75 -5.76 1.82 4.58
N GLY A 76 -5.58 2.63 5.62
CA GLY A 76 -6.67 3.31 6.33
C GLY A 76 -7.26 2.50 7.48
N TYR A 77 -6.73 1.30 7.72
CA TYR A 77 -7.13 0.40 8.80
C TYR A 77 -5.99 0.13 9.78
N SER A 78 -4.93 0.96 9.77
CA SER A 78 -3.88 0.92 10.77
C SER A 78 -4.40 1.39 12.12
N THR A 79 -4.13 0.61 13.16
CA THR A 79 -4.49 0.95 14.53
C THR A 79 -3.75 2.20 14.96
N THR A 80 -4.49 3.18 15.47
CA THR A 80 -3.97 4.42 16.01
C THR A 80 -4.30 4.50 17.49
N THR A 81 -3.30 4.85 18.28
CA THR A 81 -3.44 5.12 19.70
C THR A 81 -3.20 6.61 19.95
N VAL A 82 -4.08 7.21 20.73
CA VAL A 82 -4.09 8.64 21.05
C VAL A 82 -4.04 8.80 22.57
N GLU A 83 -3.01 9.50 23.05
CA GLU A 83 -2.91 9.94 24.44
C GLU A 83 -3.39 11.39 24.54
N THR A 84 -4.33 11.67 25.43
CA THR A 84 -4.81 13.03 25.68
C THR A 84 -3.98 13.74 26.75
N LYS A 85 -4.08 15.07 26.80
CA LYS A 85 -3.45 15.91 27.84
C LYS A 85 -4.01 15.62 29.24
N ALA A 86 -5.21 15.04 29.33
CA ALA A 86 -5.82 14.56 30.57
C ALA A 86 -5.27 13.19 31.01
N GLY A 87 -4.45 12.53 30.20
CA GLY A 87 -3.87 11.22 30.47
C GLY A 87 -4.78 10.04 30.07
N GLU A 88 -5.82 10.29 29.26
CA GLU A 88 -6.66 9.22 28.71
C GLU A 88 -6.00 8.64 27.46
N GLU A 89 -6.15 7.33 27.26
CA GLU A 89 -5.65 6.63 26.08
C GLU A 89 -6.81 6.02 25.29
N TYR A 90 -6.85 6.30 23.99
CA TYR A 90 -7.85 5.76 23.08
C TYR A 90 -7.16 5.02 21.94
N THR A 91 -7.65 3.82 21.62
CA THR A 91 -7.10 2.97 20.56
C THR A 91 -8.19 2.58 19.57
N GLY A 92 -7.94 2.78 18.28
CA GLY A 92 -8.90 2.42 17.24
C GLY A 92 -8.43 2.77 15.83
N ILE A 93 -9.30 2.58 14.85
CA ILE A 93 -9.04 2.96 13.46
C ILE A 93 -9.46 4.40 13.22
N LEU A 94 -8.57 5.22 12.67
CA LEU A 94 -8.87 6.61 12.34
C LEU A 94 -9.87 6.67 11.18
N LYS A 95 -11.10 7.13 11.45
CA LYS A 95 -12.19 7.21 10.46
C LYS A 95 -12.36 8.58 9.88
N GLN A 96 -12.17 9.63 10.69
CA GLN A 96 -12.33 11.01 10.25
C GLN A 96 -11.28 11.89 10.92
N VAL A 97 -10.82 12.90 10.19
CA VAL A 97 -9.91 13.94 10.66
C VAL A 97 -10.44 15.29 10.20
N THR A 98 -10.50 16.27 11.09
CA THR A 98 -10.83 17.65 10.78
C THR A 98 -9.82 18.56 11.46
N ASP A 99 -9.87 19.87 11.19
CA ASP A 99 -9.01 20.83 11.88
C ASP A 99 -9.24 20.86 13.42
N GLY A 100 -10.45 20.54 13.88
CA GLY A 100 -10.83 20.63 15.30
C GLY A 100 -10.87 19.30 16.05
N TRP A 101 -11.03 18.18 15.37
CA TRP A 101 -11.19 16.86 16.01
C TRP A 101 -10.86 15.70 15.07
N ILE A 102 -10.55 14.55 15.67
CA ILE A 102 -10.42 13.26 15.00
C ILE A 102 -11.47 12.27 15.54
N GLU A 103 -11.84 11.28 14.76
CA GLU A 103 -12.72 10.18 15.18
C GLU A 103 -12.01 8.83 15.01
N LEU A 104 -11.91 8.09 16.11
CA LEU A 104 -11.41 6.72 16.14
C LEU A 104 -12.58 5.74 16.25
N MET A 105 -12.53 4.64 15.51
CA MET A 105 -13.43 3.49 15.67
C MET A 105 -12.74 2.39 16.46
N GLY A 106 -13.19 2.16 17.69
CA GLY A 106 -12.65 1.11 18.56
C GLY A 106 -13.06 -0.30 18.13
N ALA A 107 -12.41 -1.31 18.71
CA ALA A 107 -12.77 -2.72 18.50
C ALA A 107 -14.17 -3.08 19.06
N ASP A 108 -14.72 -2.24 19.94
CA ASP A 108 -16.09 -2.36 20.45
C ASP A 108 -17.14 -1.72 19.51
N ALA A 109 -16.72 -1.32 18.30
CA ALA A 109 -17.52 -0.64 17.28
C ALA A 109 -18.12 0.69 17.75
N LYS A 110 -17.50 1.35 18.75
CA LYS A 110 -17.90 2.69 19.18
C LYS A 110 -16.97 3.75 18.60
N PRO A 111 -17.53 4.78 17.93
CA PRO A 111 -16.75 5.94 17.55
C PRO A 111 -16.43 6.79 18.77
N VAL A 112 -15.18 7.27 18.85
CA VAL A 112 -14.72 8.22 19.86
C VAL A 112 -14.18 9.45 19.14
N ARG A 113 -14.75 10.62 19.45
CA ARG A 113 -14.27 11.90 18.95
C ARG A 113 -13.33 12.55 19.95
N ILE A 114 -12.16 12.94 19.49
CA ILE A 114 -11.11 13.54 20.29
C ILE A 114 -10.77 14.89 19.68
N VAL A 115 -10.88 15.96 20.47
CA VAL A 115 -10.52 17.32 20.04
C VAL A 115 -9.02 17.38 19.81
N THR A 116 -8.58 17.89 18.66
CA THR A 116 -7.15 17.92 18.27
C THR A 116 -6.31 18.68 19.29
N ALA A 117 -6.85 19.75 19.86
CA ALA A 117 -6.18 20.53 20.91
C ALA A 117 -5.95 19.76 22.22
N GLU A 118 -6.68 18.67 22.47
CA GLU A 118 -6.53 17.82 23.66
C GLU A 118 -5.54 16.66 23.45
N ILE A 119 -5.08 16.44 22.22
CA ILE A 119 -4.12 15.38 21.92
C ILE A 119 -2.74 15.78 22.44
N ARG A 120 -2.15 14.90 23.24
CA ARG A 120 -0.76 15.00 23.71
C ARG A 120 0.18 14.25 22.77
N ALA A 121 -0.20 13.03 22.41
CA ALA A 121 0.58 12.18 21.50
C ALA A 121 -0.36 11.29 20.67
N GLN A 122 0.06 10.97 19.46
CA GLN A 122 -0.64 10.04 18.57
C GLN A 122 0.40 9.12 17.92
N HIS A 123 0.16 7.82 17.93
CA HIS A 123 1.02 6.84 17.31
C HIS A 123 0.24 5.79 16.53
N THR A 124 0.76 5.41 15.37
CA THR A 124 0.22 4.33 14.55
C THR A 124 0.96 3.04 14.88
N SER A 125 0.22 1.98 15.21
CA SER A 125 0.76 0.67 15.51
C SER A 125 1.01 -0.15 14.24
N GLU A 126 2.00 -1.02 14.31
CA GLU A 126 2.27 -2.05 13.31
C GLU A 126 1.39 -3.30 13.51
N VAL A 127 0.64 -3.34 14.62
CA VAL A 127 -0.28 -4.42 14.96
C VAL A 127 -1.69 -4.03 14.54
N SER A 128 -2.35 -4.93 13.82
CA SER A 128 -3.72 -4.75 13.36
C SER A 128 -4.71 -4.75 14.53
N LEU A 129 -5.84 -4.05 14.36
CA LEU A 129 -6.95 -4.14 15.30
C LEU A 129 -7.71 -5.47 15.11
N MET A 130 -7.55 -6.12 13.96
CA MET A 130 -8.01 -7.49 13.73
C MET A 130 -7.12 -8.45 14.52
N PRO A 131 -7.67 -9.28 15.43
CA PRO A 131 -6.88 -10.16 16.28
C PRO A 131 -6.12 -11.23 15.50
N ASP A 132 -4.92 -11.58 15.95
CA ASP A 132 -4.22 -12.79 15.48
C ASP A 132 -4.90 -14.06 16.05
N GLY A 133 -4.74 -15.19 15.36
CA GLY A 133 -5.17 -16.50 15.84
C GLY A 133 -6.68 -16.75 15.75
N LEU A 134 -7.40 -16.05 14.87
CA LEU A 134 -8.83 -16.25 14.61
C LEU A 134 -9.16 -17.69 14.19
N GLU A 135 -8.23 -18.35 13.50
CA GLU A 135 -8.34 -19.74 13.07
C GLU A 135 -8.31 -20.76 14.23
N ALA A 136 -7.82 -20.37 15.42
CA ALA A 136 -7.61 -21.28 16.55
C ALA A 136 -8.92 -21.93 17.03
N GLY A 137 -10.06 -21.25 16.84
CA GLY A 137 -11.39 -21.75 17.17
C GLY A 137 -12.03 -22.62 16.07
N LEU A 138 -11.35 -22.85 14.95
CA LEU A 138 -11.87 -23.55 13.78
C LEU A 138 -11.13 -24.86 13.52
N THR A 139 -11.82 -25.81 12.89
CA THR A 139 -11.16 -26.90 12.17
C THR A 139 -10.65 -26.41 10.80
N PRO A 140 -9.65 -27.07 10.18
CA PRO A 140 -9.23 -26.74 8.82
C PRO A 140 -10.36 -26.80 7.78
N ALA A 141 -11.42 -27.59 8.03
CA ALA A 141 -12.59 -27.64 7.15
C ALA A 141 -13.45 -26.39 7.31
N GLU A 142 -13.77 -26.00 8.55
CA GLU A 142 -14.49 -24.76 8.84
C GLU A 142 -13.73 -23.51 8.35
N PHE A 143 -12.41 -23.49 8.49
CA PHE A 143 -11.59 -22.43 7.92
C PHE A 143 -11.68 -22.40 6.39
N THR A 144 -11.66 -23.57 5.73
CA THR A 144 -11.85 -23.65 4.27
C THR A 144 -13.23 -23.11 3.87
N ASP A 145 -14.28 -23.44 4.63
CA ASP A 145 -15.64 -22.94 4.41
C ASP A 145 -15.72 -21.41 4.55
N LEU A 146 -15.09 -20.84 5.59
CA LEU A 146 -14.99 -19.39 5.78
C LEU A 146 -14.29 -18.71 4.58
N ILE A 147 -13.17 -19.26 4.14
CA ILE A 147 -12.43 -18.73 2.98
C ILE A 147 -13.27 -18.85 1.70
N GLU A 148 -14.01 -19.94 1.52
CA GLU A 148 -14.93 -20.09 0.38
C GLU A 148 -15.99 -18.99 0.37
N TYR A 149 -16.57 -18.68 1.54
CA TYR A 149 -17.52 -17.60 1.67
C TYR A 149 -16.91 -16.26 1.28
N LEU A 150 -15.75 -15.90 1.85
CA LEU A 150 -15.09 -14.63 1.54
C LEU A 150 -14.71 -14.51 0.05
N VAL A 151 -14.23 -15.59 -0.58
CA VAL A 151 -13.94 -15.62 -2.02
C VAL A 151 -15.21 -15.46 -2.87
N SER A 152 -16.36 -15.91 -2.36
CA SER A 152 -17.65 -15.78 -3.04
C SER A 152 -18.27 -14.38 -2.97
N LEU A 153 -17.80 -13.52 -2.05
CA LEU A 153 -18.27 -12.13 -1.91
C LEU A 153 -17.76 -11.28 -3.09
N LYS A 154 -18.60 -11.18 -4.12
CA LYS A 154 -18.34 -10.47 -5.37
C LYS A 154 -19.51 -9.55 -5.69
N GLN A 155 -19.24 -8.46 -6.41
CA GLN A 155 -20.29 -7.59 -6.89
C GLN A 155 -21.26 -8.39 -7.77
N PRO A 156 -22.58 -8.20 -7.62
CA PRO A 156 -23.54 -8.82 -8.50
C PRO A 156 -23.31 -8.32 -9.94
N GLU A 157 -23.25 -9.23 -10.90
CA GLU A 157 -23.13 -8.87 -12.31
C GLU A 157 -24.36 -8.02 -12.71
N THR A 158 -24.11 -6.80 -13.18
CA THR A 158 -25.16 -5.91 -13.71
C THR A 158 -25.11 -5.88 -15.22
N ALA A 159 -26.25 -5.67 -15.88
CA ALA A 159 -26.31 -5.52 -17.35
C ALA A 159 -25.38 -4.41 -17.86
N ALA A 160 -25.19 -3.33 -17.09
CA ALA A 160 -24.25 -2.25 -17.42
C ALA A 160 -22.78 -2.70 -17.39
N MET A 161 -22.39 -3.58 -16.45
CA MET A 161 -21.04 -4.18 -16.42
C MET A 161 -20.82 -5.11 -17.61
N VAL A 162 -21.85 -5.82 -18.06
CA VAL A 162 -21.77 -6.77 -19.18
C VAL A 162 -21.71 -6.05 -20.54
N GLU A 163 -22.45 -4.95 -20.72
CA GLU A 163 -22.51 -4.23 -21.99
C GLU A 163 -21.37 -3.21 -22.19
N HIS A 164 -20.86 -2.58 -21.13
CA HIS A 164 -19.90 -1.47 -21.22
C HIS A 164 -18.64 -1.64 -20.34
N GLY A 165 -18.54 -2.75 -19.59
CA GLY A 165 -17.41 -3.04 -18.70
C GLY A 165 -16.34 -3.95 -19.31
N MET A 166 -15.36 -4.30 -18.48
CA MET A 166 -14.39 -5.36 -18.79
C MET A 166 -15.14 -6.67 -19.06
N PRO A 167 -14.72 -7.47 -20.07
CA PRO A 167 -15.39 -8.73 -20.37
C PRO A 167 -15.33 -9.65 -19.14
N GLY A 168 -16.47 -10.24 -18.75
CA GLY A 168 -16.58 -11.14 -17.58
C GLY A 168 -15.67 -12.37 -17.68
N VAL A 169 -15.22 -12.70 -18.90
CA VAL A 169 -14.14 -13.66 -19.15
C VAL A 169 -13.06 -12.98 -19.98
N ILE A 170 -11.88 -12.80 -19.39
CA ILE A 170 -10.68 -12.40 -20.15
C ILE A 170 -10.22 -13.62 -20.93
N GLN A 171 -10.44 -13.60 -22.25
CA GLN A 171 -10.02 -14.69 -23.13
C GLN A 171 -8.49 -14.85 -23.07
N PRO A 172 -7.97 -16.05 -22.81
CA PRO A 172 -6.53 -16.28 -22.86
C PRO A 172 -5.97 -15.92 -24.25
N LEU A 173 -4.78 -15.32 -24.28
CA LEU A 173 -4.10 -15.06 -25.54
C LEU A 173 -3.84 -16.37 -26.28
N ALA A 174 -4.14 -16.41 -27.58
CA ALA A 174 -3.88 -17.57 -28.45
C ALA A 174 -2.40 -18.01 -28.43
N LYS A 175 -1.50 -17.07 -28.12
CA LYS A 175 -0.10 -17.33 -27.77
C LYS A 175 0.15 -16.74 -26.37
N PRO A 176 0.27 -17.59 -25.33
CA PRO A 176 0.56 -17.11 -23.99
C PRO A 176 1.84 -16.27 -23.96
N VAL A 177 1.78 -15.12 -23.29
CA VAL A 177 2.99 -14.36 -22.97
C VAL A 177 3.61 -14.95 -21.71
N GLY A 178 4.91 -15.21 -21.77
CA GLY A 178 5.69 -15.58 -20.58
C GLY A 178 6.17 -14.33 -19.87
N LEU A 179 6.13 -14.33 -18.54
CA LEU A 179 6.84 -13.35 -17.73
C LEU A 179 8.24 -13.88 -17.45
N GLN A 180 9.25 -13.09 -17.79
CA GLN A 180 10.63 -13.37 -17.43
C GLN A 180 11.03 -12.42 -16.31
N ARG A 181 11.64 -12.98 -15.26
CA ARG A 181 12.16 -12.17 -14.17
C ARG A 181 13.32 -11.32 -14.69
N PHE A 182 13.22 -10.01 -14.51
CA PHE A 182 14.24 -9.05 -14.94
C PHE A 182 15.40 -8.96 -13.95
N ILE A 183 15.11 -8.93 -12.64
CA ILE A 183 16.10 -8.83 -11.56
C ILE A 183 16.31 -10.22 -10.91
N PRO A 184 17.55 -10.71 -10.74
CA PRO A 184 17.82 -12.02 -10.12
C PRO A 184 17.30 -12.10 -8.66
N GLU A 185 16.97 -13.31 -8.19
CA GLU A 185 16.33 -13.52 -6.88
C GLU A 185 17.21 -13.15 -5.69
N GLU A 186 18.52 -13.22 -5.88
CA GLU A 186 19.53 -12.84 -4.91
C GLU A 186 19.57 -11.32 -4.69
N LEU A 187 19.09 -10.54 -5.66
CA LEU A 187 19.06 -9.08 -5.59
C LEU A 187 17.72 -8.58 -5.03
N LYS A 188 17.66 -8.48 -3.71
CA LYS A 188 16.46 -8.06 -2.98
C LYS A 188 16.37 -6.55 -2.79
N PHE A 189 15.13 -6.07 -2.68
CA PHE A 189 14.78 -4.70 -2.33
C PHE A 189 13.76 -4.70 -1.19
N GLU A 190 13.85 -3.69 -0.34
CA GLU A 190 12.95 -3.49 0.80
C GLU A 190 11.82 -2.55 0.38
N HIS A 191 10.62 -3.09 0.14
CA HIS A 191 9.42 -2.32 -0.29
C HIS A 191 9.68 -1.36 -1.48
N PRO A 192 10.12 -1.88 -2.65
CA PRO A 192 10.34 -1.04 -3.82
C PRO A 192 9.03 -0.45 -4.33
N VAL A 193 9.00 0.87 -4.56
CA VAL A 193 7.81 1.61 -5.03
C VAL A 193 8.00 2.27 -6.39
N TRP A 194 9.23 2.38 -6.84
CA TRP A 194 9.52 2.96 -8.15
C TRP A 194 10.75 2.31 -8.76
N PHE A 195 10.70 2.09 -10.07
CA PHE A 195 11.78 1.55 -10.89
C PHE A 195 11.77 2.29 -12.23
N GLY A 196 12.94 2.75 -12.69
CA GLY A 196 13.03 3.45 -13.97
C GLY A 196 14.44 3.59 -14.50
N PRO A 197 14.61 3.75 -15.83
CA PRO A 197 15.92 3.88 -16.46
C PRO A 197 16.54 5.25 -16.18
N VAL A 198 17.87 5.31 -16.20
CA VAL A 198 18.60 6.59 -16.19
C VAL A 198 18.69 7.12 -17.63
N PRO A 199 18.14 8.32 -17.94
CA PRO A 199 18.16 8.87 -19.29
C PRO A 199 19.58 8.98 -19.85
N GLY A 200 19.80 8.39 -21.02
CA GLY A 200 21.08 8.41 -21.71
C GLY A 200 22.12 7.43 -21.16
N GLU A 201 21.74 6.46 -20.33
CA GLU A 201 22.56 5.31 -19.93
C GLU A 201 21.81 4.00 -20.23
N SER A 202 22.37 3.16 -21.10
CA SER A 202 21.81 1.84 -21.38
C SER A 202 22.16 0.86 -20.26
N GLY A 203 21.18 0.05 -19.82
CA GLY A 203 21.38 -0.94 -18.78
C GLY A 203 21.54 -0.36 -17.37
N VAL A 204 21.12 0.89 -17.17
CA VAL A 204 21.21 1.57 -15.88
C VAL A 204 19.84 2.00 -15.40
N PHE A 205 19.51 1.64 -14.16
CA PHE A 205 18.21 1.89 -13.55
C PHE A 205 18.36 2.46 -12.14
N LEU A 206 17.34 3.18 -11.69
CA LEU A 206 17.18 3.55 -10.29
C LEU A 206 15.98 2.80 -9.69
N VAL A 207 16.08 2.47 -8.41
CA VAL A 207 15.01 1.82 -7.63
C VAL A 207 14.82 2.58 -6.33
N ALA A 208 13.62 3.11 -6.08
CA ALA A 208 13.27 3.69 -4.77
C ALA A 208 12.62 2.65 -3.87
N GLU A 209 13.13 2.59 -2.64
CA GLU A 209 12.56 1.81 -1.54
C GLU A 209 11.76 2.74 -0.62
N HIS A 210 10.49 2.40 -0.41
CA HIS A 210 9.54 3.24 0.33
C HIS A 210 10.04 3.51 1.75
N GLU A 211 10.13 2.45 2.54
CA GLU A 211 10.32 2.56 3.98
C GLU A 211 11.78 2.86 4.34
N THR A 212 12.75 2.36 3.57
CA THR A 212 14.17 2.63 3.83
C THR A 212 14.59 4.04 3.46
N GLY A 213 13.81 4.72 2.60
CA GLY A 213 14.15 6.03 2.09
C GLY A 213 15.37 6.03 1.17
N LYS A 214 15.78 4.86 0.66
CA LYS A 214 16.95 4.70 -0.20
C LYS A 214 16.55 4.67 -1.67
N ILE A 215 17.40 5.27 -2.49
CA ILE A 215 17.40 5.10 -3.94
C ILE A 215 18.66 4.33 -4.30
N TRP A 216 18.48 3.18 -4.93
CA TRP A 216 19.55 2.33 -5.40
C TRP A 216 19.76 2.55 -6.89
N ARG A 217 21.01 2.56 -7.31
CA ARG A 217 21.42 2.47 -8.72
C ARG A 217 21.73 1.02 -9.05
N LEU A 218 21.22 0.57 -10.19
CA LEU A 218 21.44 -0.73 -10.79
C LEU A 218 22.12 -0.59 -12.12
N GLU A 219 23.25 -1.27 -12.31
CA GLU A 219 24.01 -1.26 -13.57
C GLU A 219 24.16 -2.69 -14.08
N GLU A 220 23.75 -2.93 -15.33
CA GLU A 220 23.99 -4.17 -16.06
C GLU A 220 25.49 -4.33 -16.35
N GLY A 221 26.05 -5.52 -16.08
CA GLY A 221 27.46 -5.84 -16.37
C GLY A 221 28.32 -6.18 -15.15
N GLY A 222 27.72 -6.38 -13.97
CA GLY A 222 28.42 -6.78 -12.76
C GLY A 222 28.55 -8.28 -12.58
N THR A 223 29.77 -8.79 -12.39
CA THR A 223 30.04 -10.20 -12.03
C THR A 223 29.63 -10.57 -10.58
N GLY A 224 28.74 -9.81 -9.94
CA GLY A 224 28.47 -9.89 -8.50
C GLY A 224 27.23 -10.71 -8.10
N VAL A 225 26.38 -11.09 -9.05
CA VAL A 225 25.24 -11.99 -8.83
C VAL A 225 25.27 -13.02 -9.96
N PRO A 226 25.20 -14.34 -9.69
CA PRO A 226 25.18 -15.33 -10.75
C PRO A 226 24.01 -15.02 -11.68
N ALA A 227 24.31 -14.70 -12.93
CA ALA A 227 23.25 -14.34 -13.83
C ALA A 227 22.38 -15.55 -14.14
N VAL A 228 21.08 -15.31 -14.24
CA VAL A 228 20.16 -16.27 -14.81
C VAL A 228 20.48 -16.37 -16.29
N THR A 229 21.10 -17.48 -16.71
CA THR A 229 21.43 -17.73 -18.11
C THR A 229 20.14 -17.95 -18.91
N ASP A 230 19.71 -16.95 -19.66
CA ASP A 230 18.74 -17.12 -20.74
C ASP A 230 19.49 -17.23 -22.09
N ARG A 231 19.11 -18.23 -22.88
CA ARG A 231 19.62 -18.48 -24.25
C ARG A 231 19.35 -17.32 -25.22
N ARG A 232 18.52 -16.33 -24.85
CA ARG A 232 18.22 -15.15 -25.68
C ARG A 232 18.94 -13.85 -25.28
N HIS A 233 19.40 -13.71 -24.03
CA HIS A 233 19.94 -12.42 -23.54
C HIS A 233 21.28 -12.52 -22.80
N GLY A 234 21.87 -13.71 -22.68
CA GLY A 234 23.13 -13.87 -21.95
C GLY A 234 22.96 -13.63 -20.45
N SER A 235 24.04 -13.83 -19.73
CA SER A 235 24.13 -13.71 -18.28
C SER A 235 24.12 -12.23 -17.87
N LEU A 236 22.95 -11.61 -17.67
CA LEU A 236 22.86 -10.26 -17.07
C LEU A 236 23.06 -10.33 -15.56
N GLY A 237 24.25 -9.92 -15.10
CA GLY A 237 24.52 -9.64 -13.69
C GLY A 237 24.39 -8.15 -13.42
N PHE A 238 23.82 -7.78 -12.27
CA PHE A 238 23.62 -6.39 -11.85
C PHE A 238 24.60 -6.00 -10.73
N ILE A 239 25.08 -4.76 -10.77
CA ILE A 239 25.72 -4.10 -9.63
C ILE A 239 24.68 -3.21 -8.95
N LYS A 240 24.43 -3.43 -7.66
CA LYS A 240 23.59 -2.56 -6.81
C LYS A 240 24.49 -1.62 -6.00
N SER A 241 24.34 -0.32 -6.21
CA SER A 241 25.06 0.73 -5.48
C SER A 241 24.10 1.79 -4.94
N LEU A 242 24.46 2.43 -3.82
CA LEU A 242 23.61 3.47 -3.23
C LEU A 242 23.69 4.75 -4.07
N PHE A 243 22.54 5.26 -4.51
CA PHE A 243 22.45 6.54 -5.21
C PHE A 243 22.13 7.68 -4.24
N LEU A 244 21.11 7.48 -3.41
CA LEU A 244 20.68 8.44 -2.40
C LEU A 244 20.18 7.74 -1.15
N ASP A 245 20.52 8.29 0.02
CA ASP A 245 19.88 7.97 1.30
C ASP A 245 19.16 9.22 1.81
N THR A 246 17.83 9.15 1.95
CA THR A 246 17.01 10.27 2.45
C THR A 246 16.81 10.25 3.97
N GLY A 247 17.54 9.41 4.69
CA GLY A 247 17.55 9.31 6.14
C GLY A 247 16.60 8.24 6.69
N THR A 248 16.05 8.53 7.86
CA THR A 248 15.43 7.54 8.78
C THR A 248 14.38 6.65 8.11
N TYR A 249 14.48 5.36 8.39
CA TYR A 249 13.48 4.35 8.04
C TYR A 249 12.09 4.75 8.57
N GLN A 250 11.08 4.65 7.71
CA GLN A 250 9.69 4.99 8.00
C GLN A 250 8.81 3.79 7.63
N LYS A 251 8.29 3.07 8.62
CA LYS A 251 7.39 1.94 8.38
C LYS A 251 5.96 2.41 8.07
N GLY A 252 5.24 1.61 7.28
CA GLY A 252 3.83 1.77 7.00
C GLY A 252 3.59 2.63 5.76
N THR A 253 2.85 3.72 5.90
CA THR A 253 2.45 4.57 4.76
C THR A 253 3.39 5.75 4.50
N ARG A 254 4.43 5.92 5.32
CA ARG A 254 5.36 7.05 5.27
C ARG A 254 6.65 6.60 4.61
N GLY A 255 7.24 7.43 3.77
CA GLY A 255 8.43 7.04 3.02
C GLY A 255 8.49 7.67 1.64
N LEU A 256 9.42 7.19 0.82
CA LEU A 256 9.51 7.58 -0.59
C LEU A 256 8.30 7.06 -1.35
N LEU A 257 7.67 7.89 -2.19
CA LEU A 257 6.47 7.50 -2.94
C LEU A 257 6.78 7.23 -4.41
N GLY A 258 7.58 8.10 -5.01
CA GLY A 258 7.90 8.08 -6.43
C GLY A 258 9.02 9.07 -6.73
N MET A 259 9.58 8.97 -7.94
CA MET A 259 10.59 9.90 -8.42
C MET A 259 10.45 10.16 -9.92
N ALA A 260 11.09 11.23 -10.37
CA ALA A 260 11.22 11.55 -11.78
C ALA A 260 12.61 12.15 -12.05
N LEU A 261 13.22 11.76 -13.16
CA LEU A 261 14.45 12.35 -13.67
C LEU A 261 14.06 13.47 -14.65
N HIS A 262 14.70 14.64 -14.56
CA HIS A 262 14.41 15.73 -15.48
C HIS A 262 14.65 15.28 -16.94
N PRO A 263 13.85 15.70 -17.95
CA PRO A 263 14.05 15.28 -19.35
C PRO A 263 15.45 15.60 -19.89
N LYS A 264 16.05 16.68 -19.36
CA LYS A 264 17.44 17.10 -19.59
C LYS A 264 18.42 16.64 -18.51
N PHE A 265 18.18 15.50 -17.85
CA PHE A 265 18.98 15.01 -16.73
C PHE A 265 20.48 14.98 -17.05
N ARG A 266 20.86 14.60 -18.27
CA ARG A 266 22.26 14.56 -18.71
C ARG A 266 22.92 15.94 -18.81
N GLU A 267 22.14 17.00 -18.97
CA GLU A 267 22.62 18.38 -19.06
C GLU A 267 22.64 19.05 -17.69
N ASN A 268 21.60 18.84 -16.88
CA ASN A 268 21.37 19.60 -15.65
C ASN A 268 21.50 18.80 -14.35
N ARG A 269 21.61 17.47 -14.43
CA ARG A 269 21.69 16.54 -13.29
C ARG A 269 20.51 16.58 -12.33
N ARG A 270 19.38 17.18 -12.70
CA ARG A 270 18.24 17.40 -11.80
C ARG A 270 17.29 16.23 -11.74
N TYR A 271 16.85 15.90 -10.53
CA TYR A 271 15.87 14.86 -10.31
C TYR A 271 14.98 15.20 -9.11
N TYR A 272 13.82 14.56 -9.06
CA TYR A 272 12.74 14.90 -8.15
C TYR A 272 12.24 13.63 -7.47
N PHE A 273 11.88 13.73 -6.19
CA PHE A 273 11.22 12.63 -5.49
C PHE A 273 10.16 13.15 -4.53
N ALA A 274 9.13 12.34 -4.31
CA ALA A 274 8.06 12.59 -3.36
C ALA A 274 8.30 11.79 -2.09
N LYS A 275 8.09 12.41 -0.93
CA LYS A 275 8.11 11.73 0.38
C LYS A 275 6.85 12.04 1.16
N HIS A 276 6.18 11.01 1.64
CA HIS A 276 5.11 11.14 2.63
C HIS A 276 5.71 11.15 4.03
N VAL A 277 5.37 12.16 4.83
CA VAL A 277 5.94 12.42 6.15
C VAL A 277 4.88 12.83 7.16
N VAL A 278 5.27 12.91 8.43
CA VAL A 278 4.56 13.69 9.45
C VAL A 278 5.40 14.92 9.75
N GLU A 279 4.84 16.11 9.54
CA GLU A 279 5.47 17.39 9.82
C GLU A 279 4.46 18.27 10.56
N ASP A 280 4.89 18.88 11.67
CA ASP A 280 4.02 19.70 12.54
C ASP A 280 2.76 18.95 13.04
N GLY A 281 2.89 17.63 13.24
CA GLY A 281 1.79 16.77 13.68
C GLY A 281 0.75 16.45 12.60
N LYS A 282 0.98 16.86 11.35
CA LYS A 282 0.10 16.58 10.20
C LYS A 282 0.79 15.69 9.18
N PHE A 283 0.01 14.86 8.48
CA PHE A 283 0.50 14.14 7.32
C PHE A 283 0.76 15.14 6.19
N ALA A 284 1.79 14.87 5.39
CA ALA A 284 2.08 15.66 4.21
C ALA A 284 2.88 14.88 3.19
N THR A 285 2.60 15.13 1.90
CA THR A 285 3.49 14.77 0.81
C THR A 285 4.33 15.97 0.42
N ILE A 286 5.66 15.80 0.41
CA ILE A 286 6.61 16.84 0.03
C ILE A 286 7.35 16.42 -1.23
N ILE A 287 7.45 17.33 -2.19
CA ILE A 287 8.23 17.16 -3.41
C ILE A 287 9.58 17.84 -3.24
N PHE A 288 10.65 17.08 -3.46
CA PHE A 288 12.02 17.54 -3.37
C PHE A 288 12.67 17.58 -4.75
N GLU A 289 13.50 18.60 -5.00
CA GLU A 289 14.48 18.64 -6.09
C GLU A 289 15.88 18.37 -5.51
N ARG A 290 16.65 17.56 -6.21
CA ARG A 290 18.08 17.32 -5.96
C ARG A 290 18.88 17.31 -7.25
N GLU A 291 20.20 17.32 -7.09
CA GLU A 291 21.16 17.29 -8.18
C GLU A 291 22.05 16.05 -8.03
N ALA A 292 22.24 15.27 -9.09
CA ALA A 292 23.17 14.16 -9.13
C ALA A 292 24.62 14.66 -9.16
N ALA A 293 25.55 13.80 -8.72
CA ALA A 293 26.99 14.04 -8.85
C ALA A 293 27.39 14.18 -10.33
N PRO A 294 28.50 14.87 -10.65
CA PRO A 294 28.95 15.07 -12.04
C PRO A 294 29.13 13.79 -12.86
N ASP A 295 29.36 12.64 -12.21
CA ASP A 295 29.49 11.33 -12.84
C ASP A 295 28.17 10.54 -12.95
N PHE A 296 27.06 11.10 -12.45
CA PHE A 296 25.71 10.50 -12.44
C PHE A 296 25.57 9.20 -11.63
N LYS A 297 26.57 8.83 -10.83
CA LYS A 297 26.57 7.55 -10.09
C LYS A 297 25.91 7.64 -8.72
N ALA A 298 25.84 8.84 -8.16
CA ALA A 298 25.22 9.11 -6.87
C ALA A 298 24.60 10.51 -6.86
N ASP A 299 23.91 10.84 -5.77
CA ASP A 299 23.52 12.21 -5.44
C ASP A 299 24.75 13.12 -5.21
N SER A 300 24.63 14.42 -5.49
CA SER A 300 25.72 15.40 -5.31
C SER A 300 26.07 15.73 -3.86
N GLY A 301 25.25 15.29 -2.89
CA GLY A 301 25.36 15.66 -1.48
C GLY A 301 24.85 17.06 -1.15
N LYS A 302 24.41 17.84 -2.15
CA LYS A 302 23.81 19.16 -1.91
C LYS A 302 22.49 19.03 -1.13
N PRO A 303 22.12 20.03 -0.32
CA PRO A 303 20.84 20.04 0.39
C PRO A 303 19.65 19.92 -0.58
N SER A 304 18.64 19.15 -0.19
CA SER A 304 17.41 19.04 -0.97
C SER A 304 16.65 20.38 -0.99
N LEU A 305 16.19 20.78 -2.16
CA LEU A 305 15.25 21.89 -2.30
C LEU A 305 13.83 21.36 -2.15
N ARG A 306 13.06 21.90 -1.19
CA ARG A 306 11.62 21.60 -1.05
C ARG A 306 10.84 22.46 -2.02
N LEU A 307 10.19 21.85 -2.99
CA LEU A 307 9.43 22.57 -4.02
C LEU A 307 8.01 22.85 -3.58
N LEU A 308 7.31 21.81 -3.13
CA LEU A 308 5.89 21.85 -2.78
C LEU A 308 5.65 20.94 -1.57
N LYS A 309 4.70 21.36 -0.72
CA LYS A 309 4.17 20.58 0.39
C LYS A 309 2.66 20.54 0.23
N PHE A 310 2.09 19.34 0.29
CA PHE A 310 0.66 19.12 0.31
C PHE A 310 0.30 18.62 1.70
N ASP A 311 -0.45 19.42 2.46
CA ASP A 311 -0.96 19.00 3.76
C ASP A 311 -2.09 17.98 3.54
N GLU A 312 -2.07 16.92 4.34
CA GLU A 312 -2.90 15.74 4.16
C GLU A 312 -3.68 15.45 5.44
N ALA A 313 -4.98 15.17 5.29
CA ALA A 313 -5.87 14.91 6.41
C ALA A 313 -5.65 13.52 6.99
N THR A 314 -5.28 12.54 6.15
CA THR A 314 -5.07 11.16 6.55
C THR A 314 -3.79 10.60 5.94
N ASN A 315 -3.36 9.44 6.43
CA ASN A 315 -2.16 8.76 5.97
C ASN A 315 -2.43 7.79 4.80
N VAL A 316 -3.54 7.98 4.08
CA VAL A 316 -3.95 7.20 2.92
C VAL A 316 -4.30 8.10 1.76
N HIS A 317 -4.36 7.52 0.55
CA HIS A 317 -4.71 8.25 -0.67
C HIS A 317 -3.87 9.52 -0.87
N TYR A 318 -2.58 9.46 -0.55
CA TYR A 318 -1.65 10.58 -0.66
C TYR A 318 -1.06 10.73 -2.08
N GLY A 319 -1.23 9.74 -2.95
CA GLY A 319 -0.68 9.78 -4.32
C GLY A 319 0.84 9.74 -4.31
N GLY A 320 1.49 10.71 -4.96
CA GLY A 320 2.95 10.85 -5.02
C GLY A 320 3.58 10.38 -6.34
N GLY A 321 2.79 10.15 -7.38
CA GLY A 321 3.29 9.88 -8.73
C GLY A 321 3.92 11.14 -9.33
N LEU A 322 5.13 11.02 -9.89
CA LEU A 322 5.86 12.12 -10.50
C LEU A 322 6.24 11.75 -11.93
N GLU A 323 5.96 12.62 -12.89
CA GLU A 323 6.30 12.38 -14.30
C GLU A 323 6.53 13.69 -15.05
N PHE A 324 7.39 13.68 -16.07
CA PHE A 324 7.47 14.78 -17.02
C PHE A 324 6.69 14.42 -18.28
N GLY A 325 5.70 15.25 -18.61
CA GLY A 325 4.94 15.07 -19.84
C GLY A 325 5.77 15.40 -21.08
N ARG A 326 5.29 14.92 -22.23
CA ARG A 326 5.90 15.24 -23.55
C ARG A 326 5.81 16.72 -23.90
N ASP A 327 4.90 17.44 -23.25
CA ASP A 327 4.76 18.89 -23.30
C ASP A 327 5.82 19.65 -22.48
N GLY A 328 6.64 18.94 -21.71
CA GLY A 328 7.67 19.51 -20.85
C GLY A 328 7.16 19.94 -19.48
N CYS A 329 5.89 19.70 -19.16
CA CYS A 329 5.31 20.00 -17.85
C CYS A 329 5.71 18.93 -16.82
N PHE A 330 5.85 19.34 -15.56
CA PHE A 330 6.07 18.43 -14.43
C PHE A 330 4.72 18.10 -13.78
N TYR A 331 4.30 16.85 -13.90
CA TYR A 331 3.04 16.34 -13.38
C TYR A 331 3.24 15.69 -12.03
N ILE A 332 2.37 16.06 -11.08
CA ILE A 332 2.34 15.53 -9.72
C ILE A 332 0.95 14.94 -9.51
N GLY A 333 0.88 13.61 -9.46
CA GLY A 333 -0.34 12.87 -9.18
C GLY A 333 -0.57 12.78 -7.68
N MET A 334 -1.45 13.65 -7.17
CA MET A 334 -1.90 13.65 -5.78
C MET A 334 -3.19 12.83 -5.63
N GLY A 335 -3.41 12.28 -4.44
CA GLY A 335 -4.69 11.67 -4.08
C GLY A 335 -5.56 12.63 -3.25
N ASP A 336 -6.75 12.18 -2.83
CA ASP A 336 -7.72 12.99 -2.08
C ASP A 336 -7.37 13.16 -0.59
N SER A 337 -6.37 12.41 -0.09
CA SER A 337 -5.97 12.34 1.32
C SER A 337 -7.14 12.04 2.28
N GLY A 338 -8.23 11.50 1.75
CA GLY A 338 -9.50 11.37 2.45
C GLY A 338 -9.73 9.95 2.96
N PRO A 339 -10.43 9.79 4.09
CA PRO A 339 -10.94 8.49 4.46
C PRO A 339 -11.93 7.99 3.39
N GLN A 340 -12.21 6.69 3.42
CA GLN A 340 -13.15 6.03 2.51
C GLN A 340 -14.45 6.85 2.36
N GLU A 341 -14.99 6.90 1.13
CA GLU A 341 -16.19 7.66 0.73
C GLU A 341 -16.04 9.19 0.63
N ASP A 342 -14.83 9.73 0.79
CA ASP A 342 -14.55 11.16 0.62
C ASP A 342 -15.52 12.09 1.39
N PRO A 343 -15.71 11.90 2.71
CA PRO A 343 -16.67 12.70 3.49
C PRO A 343 -16.29 14.19 3.55
N GLN A 344 -15.05 14.52 3.19
CA GLN A 344 -14.54 15.89 3.14
C GLN A 344 -14.73 16.53 1.75
N GLY A 345 -15.16 15.75 0.75
CA GLY A 345 -15.36 16.20 -0.61
C GLY A 345 -14.07 16.63 -1.30
N HIS A 346 -12.92 16.11 -0.89
CA HIS A 346 -11.62 16.45 -1.44
C HIS A 346 -11.43 15.90 -2.85
N GLY A 347 -11.96 14.71 -3.14
CA GLY A 347 -11.75 13.99 -4.39
C GLY A 347 -12.20 14.75 -5.63
N GLN A 348 -13.17 15.65 -5.50
CA GLN A 348 -13.72 16.45 -6.61
C GLN A 348 -13.56 17.98 -6.41
N ASN A 349 -12.81 18.41 -5.39
CA ASN A 349 -12.66 19.82 -5.07
C ASN A 349 -11.47 20.46 -5.81
N THR A 350 -11.76 21.12 -6.92
CA THR A 350 -10.78 21.82 -7.77
C THR A 350 -10.06 23.02 -7.12
N LYS A 351 -10.43 23.39 -5.89
CA LYS A 351 -9.73 24.42 -5.11
C LYS A 351 -8.59 23.85 -4.26
N LEU A 352 -8.50 22.53 -4.14
CA LEU A 352 -7.42 21.84 -3.43
C LEU A 352 -6.41 21.30 -4.45
N PHE A 353 -5.17 21.13 -4.01
CA PHE A 353 -4.16 20.39 -4.76
C PHE A 353 -4.22 18.87 -4.49
N LEU A 354 -5.36 18.40 -4.01
CA LEU A 354 -5.70 17.00 -3.73
C LEU A 354 -6.83 16.59 -4.68
N GLY A 355 -6.97 15.30 -4.95
CA GLY A 355 -8.06 14.82 -5.82
C GLY A 355 -7.98 13.34 -6.16
N LYS A 356 -9.04 12.81 -6.78
CA LYS A 356 -9.11 11.42 -7.21
C LYS A 356 -9.74 11.27 -8.58
#